data_AF-A0A363U452-F1
#
_entry.id   AF-A0A363U452-F1
#
_cell.length_a   1.000
_cell.length_b   1.000
_cell.length_c   1.000
_cell.angle_alpha   90.00
_cell.angle_beta   90.00
_cell.angle_gamma   90.00
#
_symmetry.space_group_name_H-M   'P 1'
#
loop_
_entity.id
_entity.type
_entity.pdbx_description
1 polymer ?
#
loop_
_entity_poly.entity_id
_entity_poly.type
_entity_poly.pdbx_seq_one_letter_code
_entity_poly.pdbx_strand_id
1 'polypeptide(L)' 'LGIPENQGKRYSWGYPAIPELEDHAKVFELLPAVASELGMSLSPAYQLIPEQSTAAIIVHHSQAKYYSVGESRVEQLMR' A
#
# COMPACT_ATOMS: atom_id res chain seq x y z
N LEU A 1 -15.80 10.96 11.50
CA LEU A 1 -14.74 10.28 12.27
C LEU A 1 -14.20 11.10 13.45
N GLY A 2 -14.39 12.43 13.51
CA GLY A 2 -13.86 13.24 14.63
C GLY A 2 -12.34 13.37 14.64
N ILE A 3 -11.72 13.28 13.46
CA ILE A 3 -10.26 13.29 13.27
C ILE A 3 -9.84 14.68 12.79
N PRO A 4 -8.85 15.34 13.43
CA PRO A 4 -8.30 16.60 12.97
C PRO A 4 -7.70 16.52 11.56
N GLU A 5 -7.71 17.64 10.81
CA GLU A 5 -7.28 17.71 9.40
C GLU A 5 -5.87 17.14 9.13
N ASN A 6 -4.95 17.24 10.10
CA ASN A 6 -3.56 16.80 9.98
C ASN A 6 -3.24 15.49 10.71
N GLN A 7 -4.24 14.81 11.27
CA GLN A 7 -4.07 13.55 11.99
C GLN A 7 -4.18 12.35 11.06
N GLY A 8 -3.31 11.37 11.29
CA GLY A 8 -3.24 10.15 10.50
C GLY A 8 -2.35 10.25 9.27
N LYS A 9 -2.15 9.13 8.60
CA LYS A 9 -1.33 8.99 7.38
C LYS A 9 -1.92 7.93 6.46
N ARG A 10 -1.63 8.07 5.17
CA ARG A 10 -1.89 7.04 4.16
C ARG A 10 -0.55 6.41 3.76
N TYR A 11 -0.46 5.09 3.74
CA TYR A 11 0.74 4.38 3.31
C TYR A 11 0.39 3.52 2.11
N SER A 12 1.18 3.61 1.04
CA SER A 12 0.99 2.86 -0.20
C SER A 12 2.15 1.89 -0.39
N TRP A 13 1.88 0.76 -1.01
CA TRP A 13 2.90 -0.23 -1.37
C TRP A 13 3.88 0.33 -2.41
N GLY A 14 5.13 -0.13 -2.34
CA GLY A 14 6.24 0.38 -3.14
C GLY A 14 6.90 1.65 -2.58
N TYR A 15 6.36 2.25 -1.51
CA TYR A 15 6.99 3.37 -0.79
C TYR A 15 7.85 2.87 0.37
N PRO A 16 8.77 3.70 0.91
CA PRO A 16 9.72 3.27 1.95
C PRO A 16 9.11 2.66 3.22
N ALA A 17 7.86 3.00 3.56
CA ALA A 17 7.17 2.43 4.72
C ALA A 17 6.59 1.03 4.45
N ILE A 18 6.27 0.71 3.20
CA ILE A 18 5.68 -0.56 2.76
C ILE A 18 6.26 -0.91 1.38
N PRO A 19 7.51 -1.41 1.31
CA PRO A 19 8.23 -1.54 0.04
C PRO A 19 7.72 -2.68 -0.86
N GLU A 20 7.14 -3.73 -0.28
CA GLU A 20 6.79 -4.97 -1.00
C GLU A 20 5.50 -4.84 -1.80
N LEU A 21 5.58 -4.81 -3.13
CA LEU A 21 4.40 -4.70 -4.00
C LEU A 21 3.53 -5.97 -4.00
N GLU A 22 4.11 -7.14 -3.71
CA GLU A 22 3.40 -8.43 -3.66
C GLU A 22 2.22 -8.42 -2.68
N ASP A 23 2.31 -7.60 -1.64
CA ASP A 23 1.23 -7.44 -0.67
C ASP A 23 -0.05 -6.81 -1.25
N HIS A 24 -0.04 -6.26 -2.48
CA HIS A 24 -1.28 -5.93 -3.19
C HIS A 24 -2.19 -7.16 -3.38
N ALA A 25 -1.64 -8.37 -3.47
CA ALA A 25 -2.46 -9.60 -3.53
C ALA A 25 -3.37 -9.73 -2.31
N LYS A 26 -2.86 -9.39 -1.11
CA LYS A 26 -3.64 -9.38 0.14
C LYS A 26 -4.76 -8.34 0.09
N VAL A 27 -4.52 -7.19 -0.54
CA VAL A 27 -5.55 -6.16 -0.72
C VAL A 27 -6.69 -6.68 -1.59
N PHE A 28 -6.38 -7.37 -2.68
CA PHE A 28 -7.38 -7.97 -3.56
C PHE A 28 -8.16 -9.10 -2.88
N GLU A 29 -7.51 -9.89 -2.01
CA GLU A 29 -8.19 -10.89 -1.19
C GLU A 29 -9.17 -10.27 -0.17
N LEU A 30 -8.75 -9.20 0.50
CA LEU A 30 -9.57 -8.50 1.49
C LEU A 30 -10.71 -7.68 0.87
N LEU A 31 -10.50 -7.18 -0.36
CA LEU A 31 -11.43 -6.31 -1.08
C LEU A 31 -11.76 -6.90 -2.46
N PRO A 32 -12.51 -8.01 -2.52
CA PRO A 32 -12.80 -8.70 -3.79
C PRO A 32 -13.54 -7.81 -4.82
N ALA A 33 -14.28 -6.80 -4.35
CA ALA A 33 -14.94 -5.80 -5.20
C ALA A 33 -13.96 -5.01 -6.09
N VAL A 34 -12.67 -4.91 -5.72
CA VAL A 34 -11.64 -4.28 -6.55
C VAL A 34 -11.50 -5.00 -7.90
N ALA A 35 -11.59 -6.33 -7.91
CA ALA A 35 -11.57 -7.10 -9.14
C ALA A 35 -12.97 -7.17 -9.79
N SER A 36 -14.02 -7.50 -9.03
CA SER A 36 -15.34 -7.80 -9.59
C SER A 36 -16.15 -6.58 -10.01
N GLU A 37 -15.96 -5.44 -9.34
CA GLU A 37 -16.75 -4.21 -9.59
C GLU A 37 -15.90 -3.11 -10.22
N LEU A 38 -14.65 -2.92 -9.77
CA LEU A 38 -13.75 -1.91 -10.34
C LEU A 38 -12.98 -2.42 -11.57
N GLY A 39 -13.04 -3.72 -11.87
CA GLY A 39 -12.38 -4.31 -13.03
C GLY A 39 -10.84 -4.23 -12.98
N MET A 40 -10.27 -4.04 -11.78
CA MET A 40 -8.82 -3.90 -11.61
C MET A 40 -8.16 -5.27 -11.58
N SER A 41 -6.86 -5.30 -11.90
CA SER A 41 -6.03 -6.50 -11.82
C SER A 41 -4.62 -6.17 -11.37
N LEU A 42 -3.80 -7.21 -11.17
CA LEU A 42 -2.38 -7.08 -10.86
C LEU A 42 -1.54 -7.57 -12.04
N SER A 43 -0.48 -6.84 -12.36
CA SER A 43 0.55 -7.31 -13.28
C SER A 43 1.35 -8.47 -12.65
N PRO A 44 2.18 -9.19 -13.43
CA PRO A 44 3.09 -10.20 -12.87
C PRO A 44 4.08 -9.66 -11.83
N ALA A 45 4.33 -8.34 -11.82
CA ALA A 45 5.15 -7.65 -10.83
C ALA A 45 4.31 -6.96 -9.74
N TYR A 46 3.05 -7.37 -9.58
CA TYR A 46 2.11 -6.87 -8.57
C TYR A 46 1.79 -5.37 -8.64
N GLN A 47 1.95 -4.76 -9.82
CA GLN A 47 1.47 -3.40 -10.06
C GLN A 47 -0.03 -3.39 -10.34
N LEU A 48 -0.72 -2.33 -9.93
CA LEU A 48 -2.14 -2.14 -10.20
C LEU A 48 -2.37 -1.87 -11.69
N ILE A 49 -3.37 -2.52 -12.27
CA ILE A 49 -3.88 -2.27 -13.62
C ILE A 49 -5.35 -1.87 -13.50
N PRO A 50 -5.77 -0.72 -14.06
CA PRO A 50 -4.96 0.24 -14.84
C PRO A 50 -3.90 0.97 -13.99
N GLU A 51 -2.82 1.44 -14.63
CA GLU A 51 -1.66 2.04 -13.95
C GLU A 51 -2.00 3.38 -13.26
N GLN A 52 -3.04 4.07 -13.75
CA GLN A 52 -3.64 5.25 -13.11
C GLN A 52 -4.50 4.85 -11.90
N SER A 53 -3.95 4.03 -11.01
CA SER A 53 -4.61 3.55 -9.80
C SER A 53 -3.74 3.80 -8.58
N THR A 54 -4.36 3.81 -7.40
CA THR A 54 -3.64 3.92 -6.13
C THR A 54 -4.34 3.07 -5.08
N ALA A 55 -3.55 2.29 -4.34
CA ALA A 55 -3.98 1.60 -3.14
C ALA A 55 -3.20 2.13 -1.93
N ALA A 56 -3.85 2.23 -0.78
CA ALA A 56 -3.22 2.66 0.46
C ALA A 56 -3.95 2.12 1.69
N ILE A 57 -3.20 1.91 2.77
CA ILE A 57 -3.74 1.74 4.12
C ILE A 57 -3.85 3.12 4.77
N ILE A 58 -5.01 3.41 5.36
CA ILE A 58 -5.26 4.66 6.09
C ILE A 58 -5.17 4.38 7.60
N VAL A 59 -4.25 5.06 8.28
CA VAL A 59 -4.06 4.96 9.73
C VAL A 59 -4.44 6.27 10.38
N HIS A 60 -5.40 6.22 11.31
CA HIS A 60 -5.97 7.41 11.96
C HIS A 60 -5.21 7.89 13.20
N HIS A 61 -4.16 7.19 13.62
CA HIS A 61 -3.45 7.46 14.87
C HIS A 61 -2.80 8.86 14.87
N SER A 62 -2.89 9.59 16.00
CA SER A 62 -2.34 10.96 16.14
C SER A 62 -0.83 11.04 15.95
N GLN A 63 -0.13 9.95 16.26
CA GLN A 63 1.33 9.85 16.09
C GLN A 63 1.76 9.23 14.75
N ALA A 64 0.85 8.95 13.82
CA ALA A 64 1.22 8.41 12.51
C ALA A 64 2.11 9.41 11.76
N LYS A 65 3.24 8.93 11.21
CA LYS A 65 4.24 9.73 10.48
C LYS A 65 4.76 8.92 9.30
N TYR A 66 5.17 9.57 8.22
CA TYR A 66 5.93 8.89 7.19
C TYR A 66 7.28 8.44 7.75
N TYR A 67 7.68 7.21 7.44
CA TYR A 67 8.94 6.61 7.86
C TYR A 67 9.48 5.71 6.73
N SER A 68 10.71 5.27 6.88
CA SER A 68 11.33 4.23 6.05
C SER A 68 11.63 3.05 6.95
N VAL A 69 11.45 1.83 6.46
CA VAL A 69 11.86 0.61 7.18
C VAL A 69 13.38 0.53 7.39
N GLY A 70 14.15 1.37 6.69
CA GLY A 70 15.59 1.54 6.93
C GLY A 70 16.47 0.41 6.41
N GLU A 71 15.89 -0.61 5.77
CA GLU A 71 16.63 -1.68 5.13
C GLU A 71 17.29 -1.18 3.84
N SER A 72 18.58 -1.47 3.68
CA SER A 72 19.25 -1.27 2.41
C SER A 72 18.67 -2.21 1.35
N ARG A 73 18.67 -1.80 0.08
CA ARG A 73 18.22 -2.66 -1.03
C ARG A 73 18.98 -4.00 -1.06
N VAL A 74 20.21 -4.04 -0.55
CA VAL A 74 21.02 -5.25 -0.44
C VAL A 74 20.44 -6.20 0.61
N GLU A 75 20.08 -5.71 1.79
CA GLU A 75 19.47 -6.53 2.84
C GLU A 75 18.11 -7.11 2.42
N GLN A 76 17.32 -6.34 1.66
CA GLN A 76 16.06 -6.82 1.09
C GLN A 76 16.25 -7.96 0.08
N LEU A 77 17.28 -7.87 -0.77
CA LEU A 77 17.56 -8.89 -1.79
C LEU A 77 18.18 -10.17 -1.21
N MET A 78 18.72 -10.10 0.01
CA MET A 78 19.38 -11.22 0.70
C MET A 78 18.45 -11.99 1.64
N ARG A 79 17.20 -11.56 1.78
CA ARG A 79 16.12 -12.28 2.48
C ARG A 79 15.46 -13.29 1.55
#